data_AF-A0A2M7QEJ9-F1
#
_entry.id   AF-A0A2M7QEJ9-F1
#
_cell.length_a   1.000
_cell.length_b   1.000
_cell.length_c   1.000
_cell.angle_alpha   90.00
_cell.angle_beta   90.00
_cell.angle_gamma   90.00
#
_symmetry.space_group_name_H-M   'P 1'
#
loop_
_entity.id
_entity.type
_entity.pdbx_description
1 polymer ?
#
loop_
_entity_poly.entity_id
_entity_poly.type
_entity_poly.pdbx_seq_one_letter_code
_entity_poly.pdbx_strand_id
1 'polypeptide(L)'
;MIHKKIKTVLFKDSPDKIIIEYKKATVVDDVSDEELIPIINKILKTNPAAVADYKSGKKQVMNFLVGQVLREVKKKIEFKRLKALIISMFS
;
A
#
# COMPACT_ATOMS: atom_id res chain seq x y z
N MET A 1 50.79 -27.50 0.39
CA MET A 1 50.84 -26.16 -0.24
C MET A 1 50.18 -26.24 -1.61
N ILE A 2 48.98 -25.68 -1.80
CA ILE A 2 48.56 -25.11 -3.08
C ILE A 2 47.56 -23.99 -2.78
N HIS A 3 48.01 -22.75 -2.93
CA HIS A 3 47.17 -21.56 -2.87
C HIS A 3 46.40 -21.43 -4.19
N LYS A 4 45.07 -21.38 -4.16
CA LYS A 4 44.28 -20.84 -5.27
C LYS A 4 43.26 -19.86 -4.72
N LYS A 5 43.64 -18.58 -4.72
CA LYS A 5 42.72 -17.45 -4.55
C LYS A 5 41.72 -17.52 -5.70
N ILE A 6 40.48 -17.90 -5.42
CA ILE A 6 39.37 -17.71 -6.34
C ILE A 6 38.51 -16.59 -5.76
N LYS A 7 38.82 -15.35 -6.17
CA LYS A 7 37.87 -14.24 -6.10
C LYS A 7 36.82 -14.54 -7.16
N THR A 8 35.64 -15.01 -6.76
CA THR A 8 34.48 -15.00 -7.66
C THR A 8 33.41 -14.13 -7.03
N VAL A 9 33.31 -12.93 -7.59
CA VAL A 9 32.29 -11.93 -7.34
C VAL A 9 30.98 -12.48 -7.88
N LEU A 10 30.18 -13.13 -7.05
CA LEU A 10 28.83 -13.56 -7.43
C LEU A 10 27.82 -13.01 -6.42
N PHE A 11 26.99 -12.10 -6.94
CA PHE A 11 25.69 -11.63 -6.46
C PHE A 11 25.69 -10.64 -5.29
N LYS A 12 26.04 -9.42 -5.70
CA LYS A 12 25.68 -8.14 -5.10
C LYS A 12 24.23 -7.78 -5.47
N ASP A 13 23.25 -8.52 -4.98
CA ASP A 13 21.86 -8.04 -4.89
C ASP A 13 21.24 -8.60 -3.61
N SER A 14 20.92 -7.71 -2.69
CA SER A 14 20.49 -8.04 -1.34
C SER A 14 19.22 -8.88 -1.35
N PRO A 15 19.10 -9.93 -0.50
CA PRO A 15 17.87 -10.73 -0.35
C PRO A 15 16.63 -9.89 0.01
N ASP A 16 16.85 -8.66 0.48
CA ASP A 16 15.81 -7.68 0.79
C ASP A 16 14.90 -7.35 -0.40
N LYS A 17 15.45 -7.26 -1.63
CA LYS A 17 14.65 -6.90 -2.81
C LYS A 17 13.67 -8.00 -3.19
N ILE A 18 14.08 -9.26 -3.10
CA ILE A 18 13.25 -10.42 -3.46
C ILE A 18 12.08 -10.56 -2.48
N ILE A 19 12.28 -10.27 -1.18
CA ILE A 19 11.21 -10.29 -0.17
C ILE A 19 10.21 -9.15 -0.41
N ILE A 20 10.67 -7.97 -0.82
CA ILE A 20 9.80 -6.83 -1.14
C ILE A 20 8.94 -7.14 -2.37
N GLU A 21 9.50 -7.82 -3.37
CA GLU A 21 8.81 -8.18 -4.61
C GLU A 21 7.82 -9.32 -4.41
N TYR A 22 8.17 -10.36 -3.64
CA TYR A 22 7.23 -11.45 -3.31
C TYR A 22 6.07 -11.01 -2.41
N LYS A 23 6.29 -10.07 -1.47
CA LYS A 23 5.19 -9.50 -0.65
C LYS A 23 4.23 -8.62 -1.45
N LYS A 24 4.63 -8.10 -2.61
CA LYS A 24 3.71 -7.40 -3.52
C LYS A 24 2.76 -8.35 -4.26
N ALA A 25 3.15 -9.62 -4.44
CA ALA A 25 2.40 -10.58 -5.25
C ALA A 25 1.47 -11.51 -4.45
N THR A 26 1.50 -11.46 -3.11
CA THR A 26 0.81 -12.43 -2.23
C THR A 26 -0.45 -11.90 -1.55
N VAL A 27 -1.06 -10.83 -2.08
CA VAL A 27 -2.41 -10.45 -1.66
C VAL A 27 -3.31 -10.41 -2.89
N VAL A 28 -4.10 -11.48 -3.02
CA VAL A 28 -5.18 -11.57 -4.00
C VAL A 28 -6.25 -10.57 -3.55
N ASP A 29 -6.16 -9.35 -4.07
CA ASP A 29 -7.22 -8.38 -3.92
C ASP A 29 -8.32 -8.70 -4.93
N ASP A 30 -9.54 -8.90 -4.44
CA ASP A 30 -10.71 -9.19 -5.28
C ASP A 30 -11.23 -7.93 -6.02
N VAL A 31 -10.51 -6.82 -5.92
CA VAL A 31 -10.95 -5.48 -6.35
C VAL A 31 -9.84 -4.74 -7.08
N SER A 32 -10.19 -4.27 -8.27
CA SER A 32 -9.33 -3.40 -9.08
C SER A 32 -9.29 -1.97 -8.50
N ASP A 33 -8.22 -1.21 -8.81
CA ASP A 33 -8.15 0.22 -8.41
C ASP A 33 -9.30 1.03 -9.03
N GLU A 34 -9.72 0.68 -10.25
CA GLU A 34 -10.82 1.32 -10.97
C GLU A 34 -12.17 1.20 -10.24
N GLU A 35 -12.43 0.07 -9.57
CA GLU A 35 -13.59 -0.12 -8.70
C GLU A 35 -13.47 0.67 -7.38
N LEU A 36 -12.25 0.82 -6.85
CA LEU A 36 -11.99 1.49 -5.58
C LEU A 36 -12.02 3.01 -5.67
N ILE A 37 -11.49 3.59 -6.75
CA ILE A 37 -11.43 5.04 -6.98
C ILE A 37 -12.79 5.75 -6.80
N PRO A 38 -13.91 5.30 -7.40
CA PRO A 38 -15.19 5.97 -7.22
C PRO A 38 -15.70 5.86 -5.78
N ILE A 39 -15.46 4.73 -5.11
CA ILE A 39 -15.84 4.50 -3.72
C ILE A 39 -15.03 5.40 -2.78
N ILE A 40 -13.71 5.45 -2.96
CA ILE A 40 -12.81 6.34 -2.21
C ILE A 40 -13.25 7.78 -2.40
N ASN A 41 -13.48 8.22 -3.63
CA ASN A 41 -13.98 9.58 -3.92
C ASN A 41 -15.29 9.90 -3.19
N LYS A 42 -16.23 8.95 -3.16
CA LYS A 42 -17.47 9.10 -2.41
C LYS A 42 -17.18 9.28 -0.91
N ILE A 43 -16.37 8.41 -0.31
CA ILE A 43 -16.01 8.50 1.11
C ILE A 43 -15.29 9.81 1.44
N LEU A 44 -14.35 10.26 0.60
CA LEU A 44 -13.64 11.53 0.79
C LEU A 44 -14.60 12.73 0.71
N LYS A 45 -15.56 12.72 -0.22
CA LYS A 45 -16.59 13.75 -0.35
C LYS A 45 -17.58 13.75 0.82
N THR A 46 -17.93 12.58 1.34
CA THR A 46 -18.83 12.44 2.50
C THR A 46 -18.14 12.78 3.82
N ASN A 47 -16.80 12.72 3.88
CA ASN A 47 -16.02 12.98 5.10
C ASN A 47 -14.99 14.11 4.90
N PRO A 48 -15.43 15.35 4.56
CA PRO A 48 -14.52 16.45 4.28
C PRO A 48 -13.68 16.86 5.51
N ALA A 49 -14.24 16.72 6.72
CA ALA A 49 -13.52 16.98 7.97
C ALA A 49 -12.32 16.02 8.15
N ALA A 50 -12.51 14.73 7.82
CA ALA A 50 -11.45 13.74 7.92
C ALA A 50 -10.32 14.00 6.91
N VAL A 51 -10.67 14.48 5.71
CA VAL A 51 -9.69 14.93 4.71
C VAL A 51 -8.91 16.15 5.20
N ALA A 52 -9.58 17.15 5.77
CA ALA A 52 -8.92 18.33 6.31
C ALA A 52 -7.98 18.00 7.47
N ASP A 53 -8.40 17.12 8.38
CA ASP A 53 -7.57 16.64 9.48
C ASP A 53 -6.33 15.89 8.97
N TYR A 54 -6.49 15.02 7.97
CA TYR A 54 -5.37 14.32 7.35
C TYR A 54 -4.38 15.31 6.70
N LYS A 55 -4.89 16.29 5.93
CA LYS A 55 -4.09 17.37 5.34
C LYS A 55 -3.40 18.26 6.38
N SER A 56 -4.01 18.41 7.56
CA SER A 56 -3.42 19.12 8.70
C SER A 56 -2.35 18.32 9.44
N GLY A 57 -2.01 17.11 8.97
CA GLY A 57 -0.97 16.25 9.54
C GLY A 57 -1.49 15.22 10.55
N LYS A 58 -2.80 15.13 10.80
CA LYS A 58 -3.37 14.12 11.72
C LYS A 58 -3.46 12.76 11.02
N LYS A 59 -2.34 12.04 10.99
CA LYS A 59 -2.22 10.70 10.38
C LYS A 59 -3.17 9.65 10.98
N GLN A 60 -3.66 9.85 12.19
CA GLN A 60 -4.63 8.95 12.84
C GLN A 60 -5.94 8.82 12.05
N VAL A 61 -6.35 9.91 11.37
CA VAL A 61 -7.59 9.94 10.59
C VAL A 61 -7.53 9.05 9.34
N MET A 62 -6.33 8.69 8.88
CA MET A 62 -6.16 7.74 7.78
C MET A 62 -6.81 6.38 8.08
N ASN A 63 -6.67 5.87 9.31
CA ASN A 63 -7.25 4.57 9.67
C ASN A 63 -8.79 4.61 9.65
N PHE A 64 -9.37 5.76 9.99
CA PHE A 64 -10.81 5.99 9.91
C PHE A 64 -11.28 5.97 8.45
N LEU A 65 -10.60 6.71 7.57
CA LEU A 65 -10.92 6.73 6.13
C LEU A 65 -10.79 5.35 5.49
N VAL A 66 -9.72 4.61 5.81
CA VAL A 66 -9.54 3.23 5.32
C VAL A 66 -10.68 2.33 5.80
N GLY A 67 -11.07 2.41 7.07
CA GLY A 67 -12.19 1.64 7.62
C GLY A 67 -13.52 1.94 6.92
N GLN A 68 -13.78 3.22 6.60
CA GLN A 68 -14.98 3.63 5.86
C GLN A 68 -15.01 3.05 4.45
N VAL A 69 -13.87 3.01 3.75
CA VAL A 69 -13.79 2.39 2.42
C VAL A 69 -13.97 0.87 2.51
N LEU A 70 -13.32 0.19 3.47
CA LEU A 70 -13.49 -1.25 3.67
C LEU A 70 -14.95 -1.63 3.95
N ARG A 71 -15.68 -0.80 4.70
CA ARG A 71 -17.10 -0.98 5.00
C ARG A 71 -17.97 -0.90 3.74
N GLU A 72 -17.63 -0.02 2.80
CA GLU A 72 -18.37 0.14 1.55
C GLU A 72 -18.06 -0.99 0.56
N VAL A 73 -16.79 -1.38 0.44
CA VAL A 73 -16.36 -2.32 -0.61
C VAL A 73 -16.80 -3.76 -0.32
N LYS A 74 -17.03 -4.15 0.95
CA LYS A 74 -17.49 -5.49 1.40
C LYS A 74 -16.66 -6.70 0.89
N LYS A 75 -15.68 -6.49 0.03
CA LYS A 75 -14.73 -7.46 -0.52
C LYS A 75 -13.41 -7.37 0.25
N LYS A 76 -12.56 -8.38 0.08
CA LYS A 76 -11.22 -8.38 0.67
C LYS A 76 -10.33 -7.40 -0.09
N ILE A 77 -9.76 -6.46 0.65
CA ILE A 77 -8.73 -5.54 0.15
C ILE A 77 -7.61 -5.49 1.18
N GLU A 78 -6.38 -5.52 0.69
CA GLU A 78 -5.18 -5.30 1.47
C GLU A 78 -5.14 -3.88 2.05
N PHE A 79 -5.01 -3.78 3.38
CA PHE A 79 -5.05 -2.51 4.10
C PHE A 79 -3.95 -1.54 3.65
N LYS A 80 -2.72 -2.03 3.44
CA LYS A 80 -1.58 -1.20 3.07
C LYS A 80 -1.70 -0.67 1.63
N ARG A 81 -2.22 -1.45 0.67
CA ARG A 81 -2.57 -1.01 -0.69
C ARG A 81 -3.67 0.04 -0.65
N LEU A 82 -4.77 -0.22 0.06
CA LEU A 82 -5.87 0.73 0.15
C LEU A 82 -5.42 2.06 0.77
N LYS A 83 -4.61 2.00 1.83
CA LYS A 83 -4.00 3.19 2.42
C LYS A 83 -3.12 3.94 1.42
N ALA A 84 -2.27 3.23 0.66
CA ALA A 84 -1.43 3.86 -0.37
C ALA A 84 -2.26 4.54 -1.46
N LEU A 85 -3.35 3.88 -1.90
CA LEU A 85 -4.27 4.42 -2.91
C LEU A 85 -4.97 5.70 -2.41
N ILE A 86 -5.46 5.70 -1.17
CA ILE A 86 -6.05 6.89 -0.54
C ILE A 86 -5.02 8.02 -0.41
N ILE A 87 -3.78 7.72 -0.04
CA ILE A 87 -2.70 8.72 0.02
C ILE A 87 -2.44 9.33 -1.36
N SER A 88 -2.42 8.50 -2.41
CA SER A 88 -2.24 8.96 -3.79
C SER A 88 -3.35 9.89 -4.27
N MET A 89 -4.55 9.84 -3.67
CA MET A 89 -5.67 10.74 -3.97
C MET A 89 -5.55 12.12 -3.29
N PHE A 90 -4.68 12.26 -2.30
CA PHE A 90 -4.38 13.54 -1.65
C PHE A 90 -3.18 14.27 -2.26
N SER A 91 -2.44 13.59 -3.14
CA SER A 91 -1.28 14.14 -3.82
C SER A 91 -1.63 15.18 -4.86
#